data_AF-A0A9D1N264-F1
#
_entry.id   AF-A0A9D1N264-F1
#
_cell.length_a   1.000
_cell.length_b   1.000
_cell.length_c   1.000
_cell.angle_alpha   90.00
_cell.angle_beta   90.00
_cell.angle_gamma   90.00
#
_symmetry.space_group_name_H-M   'P 1'
#
loop_
_entity.id
_entity.type
_entity.pdbx_description
1 polymer ?
#
loop_
_entity_poly.entity_id
_entity_poly.type
_entity_poly.pdbx_seq_one_letter_code
_entity_poly.pdbx_strand_id
1 'polypeptide(L)'
;MGVNTTTCQKNDLWLLGKHKLLCGDALDSDSFKCLLMTEKAEIIITDPPYNVKIKGHVCGNGKIQHADFKMASGEMTESEFMNFTQKFMENLRESSTDGSLHYIFIDWRGLKTFLNAGEQYDELKNICVWDKTTGGMGSLYRSQHELVCVFKNGKSPHINNIQLGSNGRYRTNVWAVKGMNAQNKQVKELFKLHPTVKPVSLLSDILLDASSPGSIVLDCFGGSGSTLIACEKTKRKARLIELDQQYCNAIIYRWEKLTGCKAELKMNFWG
;
A
#
# COMPACT_ATOMS: atom_id res chain seq x y z
N MET A 1 -14.36 -23.12 23.29
CA MET A 1 -14.66 -21.71 23.63
C MET A 1 -14.53 -20.90 22.36
N GLY A 2 -15.65 -20.49 21.77
CA GLY A 2 -15.67 -19.82 20.47
C GLY A 2 -15.03 -18.44 20.56
N VAL A 3 -14.02 -18.19 19.75
CA VAL A 3 -13.47 -16.84 19.57
C VAL A 3 -14.56 -16.06 18.85
N ASN A 4 -15.17 -15.11 19.55
CA ASN A 4 -16.09 -14.15 18.95
C ASN A 4 -15.23 -13.21 18.10
N THR A 5 -14.89 -13.62 16.88
CA THR A 5 -14.18 -12.77 15.92
C THR A 5 -15.19 -11.77 15.39
N THR A 6 -15.22 -10.57 15.97
CA THR A 6 -15.98 -9.45 15.40
C THR A 6 -15.49 -9.21 13.98
N THR A 7 -16.32 -9.54 13.00
CA THR A 7 -16.04 -9.31 11.59
C THR A 7 -16.10 -7.81 11.30
N CYS A 8 -15.02 -7.25 10.74
CA CYS A 8 -14.96 -5.86 10.31
C CYS A 8 -16.15 -5.49 9.42
N GLN A 9 -16.80 -4.37 9.75
CA GLN A 9 -17.87 -3.76 8.98
C GLN A 9 -17.39 -2.52 8.23
N LYS A 10 -18.19 -2.07 7.27
CA LYS A 10 -17.93 -0.81 6.57
C LYS A 10 -17.88 0.31 7.62
N ASN A 11 -16.94 1.23 7.47
CA ASN A 11 -16.73 2.40 8.31
C ASN A 11 -16.21 2.14 9.73
N ASP A 12 -15.84 0.89 10.03
CA ASP A 12 -15.14 0.57 11.27
C ASP A 12 -13.74 1.19 11.27
N LEU A 13 -13.43 1.91 12.34
CA LEU A 13 -12.06 2.32 12.67
C LEU A 13 -11.50 1.40 13.77
N TRP A 14 -10.47 0.67 13.41
CA TRP A 14 -9.73 -0.23 14.29
C TRP A 14 -8.43 0.41 14.76
N LEU A 15 -8.14 0.27 16.06
CA LEU A 15 -6.84 0.50 16.64
C LEU A 15 -6.06 -0.82 16.69
N LEU A 16 -4.85 -0.79 16.14
CA LEU A 16 -3.91 -1.91 16.17
C LEU A 16 -2.66 -1.42 16.89
N GLY A 17 -2.76 -1.29 18.22
CA GLY A 17 -1.76 -0.59 19.03
C GLY A 17 -1.63 0.89 18.61
N LYS A 18 -0.45 1.28 18.11
CA LYS A 18 -0.18 2.64 17.58
C LYS A 18 -0.70 2.87 16.15
N HIS A 19 -1.14 1.80 15.48
CA HIS A 19 -1.62 1.83 14.11
C HIS A 19 -3.15 2.04 14.07
N LYS A 20 -3.65 2.56 12.95
CA LYS A 20 -5.09 2.67 12.69
C LYS A 20 -5.41 2.04 11.34
N LEU A 21 -6.56 1.37 11.26
CA LEU A 21 -7.14 0.82 10.04
C LEU A 21 -8.59 1.27 9.94
N LEU A 22 -8.96 1.91 8.84
CA LEU A 22 -10.34 2.23 8.51
C LEU A 22 -10.84 1.31 7.39
N CYS A 23 -12.00 0.69 7.58
CA CYS A 23 -12.71 0.06 6.49
C CYS A 23 -13.46 1.13 5.68
N GLY A 24 -12.83 1.67 4.64
CA GLY A 24 -13.28 2.89 3.97
C GLY A 24 -12.88 2.96 2.49
N ASP A 25 -13.21 4.07 1.84
CA ASP A 25 -12.97 4.27 0.40
C ASP A 25 -11.86 5.30 0.19
N ALA A 26 -10.84 4.93 -0.60
CA ALA A 26 -9.73 5.80 -0.97
C ALA A 26 -10.14 7.00 -1.86
N LEU A 27 -11.32 6.95 -2.47
CA LEU A 27 -11.88 8.05 -3.26
C LEU A 27 -12.65 9.05 -2.41
N ASP A 28 -13.10 8.64 -1.22
CA ASP A 28 -13.85 9.48 -0.29
C ASP A 28 -12.92 10.22 0.66
N SER A 29 -12.92 11.56 0.57
CA SER A 29 -12.11 12.42 1.43
C SER A 29 -12.45 12.27 2.93
N ASP A 30 -13.68 11.89 3.27
CA ASP A 30 -14.09 11.69 4.66
C ASP A 30 -13.42 10.46 5.27
N SER A 31 -13.08 9.44 4.46
CA SER A 31 -12.29 8.29 4.94
C SER A 31 -10.91 8.73 5.47
N PHE A 32 -10.27 9.72 4.82
CA PHE A 32 -8.99 10.26 5.29
C PHE A 32 -9.15 11.09 6.56
N LYS A 33 -10.20 11.94 6.62
CA LYS A 33 -10.51 12.75 7.81
C LYS A 33 -10.79 11.86 9.02
N CYS A 34 -11.60 10.81 8.88
CA CYS A 34 -11.90 9.86 9.96
C CYS A 34 -10.65 9.11 10.44
N LEU A 35 -9.80 8.65 9.51
CA LEU A 35 -8.59 7.90 9.84
C LEU A 35 -7.53 8.77 10.55
N LEU A 36 -7.27 9.95 10.01
CA LEU A 36 -6.18 10.82 10.46
C LEU A 36 -6.61 11.77 11.57
N MET A 37 -7.88 12.15 11.63
CA MET A 37 -8.39 13.20 12.50
C MET A 37 -7.61 14.51 12.27
N THR A 38 -6.78 14.91 13.23
CA THR A 38 -5.92 16.10 13.16
C THR A 38 -4.49 15.79 12.72
N GLU A 39 -4.13 14.51 12.56
CA GLU A 39 -2.80 14.08 12.11
C GLU A 39 -2.62 14.32 10.59
N LYS A 40 -1.38 14.39 10.13
CA LYS A 40 -1.00 14.36 8.70
C LYS A 40 0.08 13.31 8.49
N ALA A 41 0.08 12.67 7.33
CA ALA A 41 1.11 11.71 6.97
C ALA A 41 2.43 12.40 6.60
N GLU A 42 3.55 11.82 7.04
CA GLU A 42 4.90 12.29 6.70
C GLU A 42 5.46 11.57 5.47
N ILE A 43 4.95 10.36 5.20
CA ILE A 43 5.31 9.56 4.03
C ILE A 43 4.10 8.76 3.57
N ILE A 44 3.92 8.64 2.26
CA ILE A 44 2.90 7.79 1.65
C ILE A 44 3.57 6.59 1.00
N ILE A 45 3.05 5.40 1.27
CA ILE A 45 3.42 4.17 0.58
C ILE A 45 2.11 3.47 0.23
N THR A 46 1.77 3.39 -1.05
CA THR A 46 0.46 2.89 -1.46
C THR A 46 0.56 2.05 -2.74
N ASP A 47 -0.21 0.97 -2.78
CA ASP A 47 -0.26 0.00 -3.89
C ASP A 47 -1.68 -0.09 -4.45
N PRO A 48 -2.09 0.87 -5.31
CA PRO A 48 -3.44 0.90 -5.85
C PRO A 48 -3.72 -0.29 -6.77
N PRO A 49 -4.99 -0.59 -7.04
CA PRO A 49 -5.38 -1.47 -8.14
C PRO A 49 -4.95 -0.88 -9.50
N TYR A 50 -4.45 -1.74 -10.42
CA TYR A 50 -3.84 -1.30 -11.69
C TYR A 50 -4.81 -1.31 -12.89
N ASN A 51 -6.11 -1.50 -12.65
CA ASN A 51 -7.12 -1.67 -13.71
C ASN A 51 -6.81 -2.82 -14.66
N VAL A 52 -6.43 -3.96 -14.09
CA VAL A 52 -6.12 -5.20 -14.82
C VAL A 52 -6.96 -6.32 -14.22
N LYS A 53 -7.55 -7.16 -15.07
CA LYS A 53 -8.33 -8.32 -14.63
C LYS A 53 -7.47 -9.27 -13.81
N ILE A 54 -7.91 -9.66 -12.61
CA ILE A 54 -7.16 -10.59 -11.75
C ILE A 54 -7.35 -12.02 -12.26
N LYS A 55 -8.60 -12.36 -12.61
CA LYS A 55 -8.96 -13.69 -13.13
C LYS A 55 -8.21 -14.00 -14.43
N GLY A 56 -7.31 -15.00 -14.37
CA GLY A 56 -6.49 -15.46 -15.49
C GLY A 56 -5.10 -14.80 -15.62
N HIS A 57 -4.81 -13.73 -14.87
CA HIS A 57 -3.53 -13.01 -14.95
C HIS A 57 -2.68 -13.11 -13.67
N VAL A 58 -3.29 -13.24 -12.49
CA VAL A 58 -2.56 -13.23 -11.19
C VAL A 58 -2.59 -14.58 -10.48
N CYS A 59 -3.61 -15.42 -10.75
CA CYS A 59 -3.68 -16.78 -10.21
C CYS A 59 -2.90 -17.73 -11.13
N GLY A 60 -1.87 -18.41 -10.62
CA GLY A 60 -1.25 -19.52 -11.35
C GLY A 60 -2.27 -20.65 -11.62
N ASN A 61 -1.87 -21.70 -12.35
CA ASN A 61 -2.70 -22.89 -12.68
C ASN A 61 -3.14 -23.74 -11.44
N GLY A 62 -3.30 -23.16 -10.25
CA GLY A 62 -3.53 -23.83 -8.98
C GLY A 62 -4.94 -23.67 -8.39
N LYS A 63 -5.23 -24.51 -7.38
CA LYS A 63 -6.52 -24.68 -6.66
C LYS A 63 -7.02 -23.45 -5.87
N ILE A 64 -6.29 -22.33 -5.83
CA ILE A 64 -6.67 -21.11 -5.08
C ILE A 64 -7.07 -20.05 -6.11
N GLN A 65 -8.34 -19.66 -6.09
CA GLN A 65 -8.89 -18.59 -6.93
C GLN A 65 -9.18 -17.38 -6.05
N HIS A 66 -8.76 -16.19 -6.48
CA HIS A 66 -9.13 -14.93 -5.86
C HIS A 66 -10.27 -14.27 -6.63
N ALA A 67 -11.19 -13.63 -5.92
CA ALA A 67 -12.13 -12.71 -6.53
C ALA A 67 -11.36 -11.50 -7.11
N ASP A 68 -11.95 -10.86 -8.10
CA ASP A 68 -11.46 -9.58 -8.61
C ASP A 68 -11.51 -8.50 -7.50
N PHE A 69 -10.69 -7.46 -7.62
CA PHE A 69 -10.73 -6.34 -6.68
C PHE A 69 -12.08 -5.63 -6.81
N LYS A 70 -12.56 -5.00 -5.72
CA LYS A 70 -13.85 -4.28 -5.71
C LYS A 70 -13.94 -3.16 -6.75
N MET A 71 -12.81 -2.60 -7.16
CA MET A 71 -12.70 -1.55 -8.16
C MET A 71 -11.34 -1.57 -8.86
N ALA A 72 -11.27 -1.00 -10.06
CA ALA A 72 -10.10 -0.94 -10.92
C ALA A 72 -9.46 -2.33 -11.11
N SER A 73 -10.30 -3.30 -11.46
CA SER A 73 -9.94 -4.67 -11.80
C SER A 73 -10.15 -4.96 -13.30
N GLY A 74 -9.95 -3.96 -14.16
CA GLY A 74 -10.02 -4.08 -15.62
C GLY A 74 -11.37 -3.71 -16.23
N GLU A 75 -12.28 -3.16 -15.44
CA GLU A 75 -13.58 -2.65 -15.87
C GLU A 75 -13.55 -1.18 -16.32
N MET A 76 -12.57 -0.39 -15.87
CA MET A 76 -12.53 1.05 -16.15
C MET A 76 -11.93 1.34 -17.54
N THR A 77 -12.50 2.31 -18.24
CA THR A 77 -11.90 2.97 -19.40
C THR A 77 -10.63 3.76 -19.01
N GLU A 78 -9.84 4.21 -19.98
CA GLU A 78 -8.66 5.07 -19.71
C GLU A 78 -9.05 6.36 -18.96
N SER A 79 -10.19 6.96 -19.32
CA SER A 79 -10.77 8.14 -18.66
C SER A 79 -11.17 7.85 -17.21
N GLU A 80 -11.92 6.78 -16.97
CA GLU A 80 -12.35 6.40 -15.62
C GLU A 80 -11.15 6.06 -14.73
N PHE A 81 -10.15 5.35 -15.27
CA PHE A 81 -8.95 5.02 -14.53
C PHE A 81 -8.09 6.26 -14.25
N MET A 82 -8.03 7.23 -15.17
CA MET A 82 -7.40 8.53 -14.92
C MET A 82 -8.11 9.28 -13.78
N ASN A 83 -9.43 9.38 -13.83
CA ASN A 83 -10.22 10.08 -12.79
C ASN A 83 -10.08 9.40 -11.43
N PHE A 84 -10.14 8.06 -11.40
CA PHE A 84 -9.84 7.26 -10.21
C PHE A 84 -8.46 7.60 -9.65
N THR A 85 -7.44 7.59 -10.52
CA THR A 85 -6.05 7.84 -10.14
C THR A 85 -5.85 9.25 -9.60
N GLN A 86 -6.37 10.25 -10.31
CA GLN A 86 -6.30 11.65 -9.91
C GLN A 86 -6.97 11.87 -8.55
N LYS A 87 -8.15 11.27 -8.32
CA LYS A 87 -8.94 11.48 -7.11
C LYS A 87 -8.27 10.93 -5.85
N PHE A 88 -7.78 9.68 -5.85
CA PHE A 88 -7.10 9.18 -4.65
C PHE A 88 -5.76 9.90 -4.44
N MET A 89 -5.06 10.29 -5.51
CA MET A 89 -3.80 11.03 -5.40
C MET A 89 -3.99 12.43 -4.83
N GLU A 90 -5.11 13.09 -5.14
CA GLU A 90 -5.54 14.35 -4.52
C GLU A 90 -5.76 14.17 -3.02
N ASN A 91 -6.56 13.17 -2.63
CA ASN A 91 -6.83 12.87 -1.22
C ASN A 91 -5.53 12.59 -0.43
N LEU A 92 -4.56 11.90 -1.04
CA LEU A 92 -3.23 11.66 -0.45
C LEU A 92 -2.46 12.97 -0.22
N ARG A 93 -2.44 13.87 -1.20
CA ARG A 93 -1.79 15.19 -1.07
C ARG A 93 -2.40 16.00 0.05
N GLU A 94 -3.72 16.10 0.07
CA GLU A 94 -4.44 16.83 1.11
C GLU A 94 -4.19 16.24 2.50
N SER A 95 -3.89 14.94 2.59
CA SER A 95 -3.72 14.20 3.86
C SER A 95 -2.27 14.11 4.36
N SER A 96 -1.34 14.76 3.66
CA SER A 96 0.10 14.67 3.94
C SER A 96 0.70 16.03 4.32
N THR A 97 1.91 16.00 4.86
CA THR A 97 2.67 17.18 5.26
C THR A 97 3.38 17.83 4.06
N ASP A 98 3.66 19.13 4.17
CA ASP A 98 4.55 19.83 3.23
C ASP A 98 5.96 19.21 3.28
N GLY A 99 6.49 18.84 2.12
CA GLY A 99 7.77 18.14 1.96
C GLY A 99 7.67 16.61 2.00
N SER A 100 6.48 16.03 2.16
CA SER A 100 6.30 14.57 2.18
C SER A 100 6.61 13.90 0.84
N LEU A 101 7.09 12.65 0.90
CA LEU A 101 7.34 11.81 -0.27
C LEU A 101 6.25 10.75 -0.43
N HIS A 102 5.78 10.60 -1.66
CA HIS A 102 4.71 9.69 -2.03
C HIS A 102 5.24 8.61 -2.96
N TYR A 103 5.28 7.38 -2.44
CA TYR A 103 5.72 6.18 -3.16
C TYR A 103 4.48 5.42 -3.63
N ILE A 104 4.19 5.55 -4.93
CA ILE A 104 2.97 5.00 -5.53
C ILE A 104 3.37 3.90 -6.51
N PHE A 105 2.99 2.66 -6.18
CA PHE A 105 3.32 1.49 -7.01
C PHE A 105 2.40 1.41 -8.23
N ILE A 106 2.97 0.98 -9.36
CA ILE A 106 2.25 0.72 -10.61
C ILE A 106 3.02 -0.28 -11.46
N ASP A 107 2.40 -0.87 -12.47
CA ASP A 107 3.15 -1.54 -13.53
C ASP A 107 3.33 -0.64 -14.76
N TRP A 108 4.10 -1.10 -15.74
CA TRP A 108 4.44 -0.31 -16.92
C TRP A 108 3.22 0.14 -17.73
N ARG A 109 2.07 -0.57 -17.65
CA ARG A 109 0.85 -0.25 -18.40
C ARG A 109 0.16 0.99 -17.84
N GLY A 110 0.19 1.17 -16.53
CA GLY A 110 -0.41 2.32 -15.85
C GLY A 110 0.50 3.54 -15.74
N LEU A 111 1.78 3.44 -16.11
CA LEU A 111 2.77 4.50 -15.88
C LEU A 111 2.32 5.87 -16.42
N LYS A 112 1.84 5.93 -17.67
CA LYS A 112 1.38 7.18 -18.29
C LYS A 112 0.26 7.83 -17.47
N THR A 113 -0.74 7.04 -17.05
CA THR A 113 -1.85 7.52 -16.23
C THR A 113 -1.36 8.12 -14.91
N PHE A 114 -0.41 7.46 -14.25
CA PHE A 114 0.11 7.90 -12.95
C PHE A 114 1.01 9.14 -13.06
N LEU A 115 1.79 9.25 -14.14
CA LEU A 115 2.59 10.45 -14.39
C LEU A 115 1.70 11.66 -14.68
N ASN A 116 0.66 11.50 -15.52
CA ASN A 116 -0.30 12.56 -15.81
C ASN A 116 -1.09 12.96 -14.56
N ALA A 117 -1.63 12.00 -13.81
CA ALA A 117 -2.30 12.28 -12.53
C ALA A 117 -1.35 12.88 -11.49
N GLY A 118 -0.04 12.62 -11.63
CA GLY A 118 1.04 13.15 -10.81
C GLY A 118 1.40 14.61 -11.08
N GLU A 119 0.93 15.23 -12.17
CA GLU A 119 1.18 16.64 -12.47
C GLU A 119 0.62 17.60 -11.39
N GLN A 120 -0.28 17.11 -10.54
CA GLN A 120 -0.77 17.84 -9.37
C GLN A 120 0.25 17.95 -8.23
N TYR A 121 1.35 17.19 -8.27
CA TYR A 121 2.43 17.26 -7.28
C TYR A 121 3.46 18.33 -7.62
N ASP A 122 4.20 18.77 -6.61
CA ASP A 122 5.20 19.82 -6.76
C ASP A 122 6.47 19.37 -7.49
N GLU A 123 6.80 18.08 -7.41
CA GLU A 123 7.99 17.50 -8.05
C GLU A 123 7.82 15.99 -8.27
N LEU A 124 8.18 15.49 -9.46
CA LEU A 124 8.47 14.07 -9.66
C LEU A 124 9.94 13.83 -9.28
N LYS A 125 10.18 13.20 -8.12
CA LYS A 125 11.53 12.92 -7.61
C LYS A 125 12.24 11.83 -8.40
N ASN A 126 11.53 10.76 -8.72
CA ASN A 126 12.08 9.61 -9.43
C ASN A 126 10.99 8.67 -9.93
N ILE A 127 11.37 7.76 -10.81
CA ILE A 127 10.62 6.54 -11.10
C ILE A 127 11.56 5.39 -10.71
N CYS A 128 11.25 4.74 -9.59
CA CYS A 128 12.03 3.61 -9.11
C CYS A 128 11.52 2.30 -9.73
N VAL A 129 12.41 1.33 -9.89
CA VAL A 129 12.13 0.00 -10.42
C VAL A 129 12.23 -1.00 -9.30
N TRP A 130 11.13 -1.67 -8.97
CA TRP A 130 11.19 -2.88 -8.15
C TRP A 130 11.46 -4.09 -9.05
N ASP A 131 12.69 -4.59 -9.03
CA ASP A 131 13.06 -5.85 -9.68
C ASP A 131 12.67 -7.02 -8.76
N LYS A 132 11.67 -7.80 -9.19
CA LYS A 132 11.14 -8.95 -8.45
C LYS A 132 12.06 -10.17 -8.52
N THR A 133 13.19 -10.08 -9.24
CA THR A 133 14.21 -11.10 -9.50
C THR A 133 13.74 -12.34 -10.27
N THR A 134 12.43 -12.48 -10.47
CA THR A 134 11.80 -13.54 -11.26
C THR A 134 10.68 -12.99 -12.11
N GLY A 135 10.66 -13.34 -13.41
CA GLY A 135 9.58 -12.97 -14.31
C GLY A 135 8.24 -13.62 -13.96
N GLY A 136 7.15 -12.88 -14.11
CA GLY A 136 5.77 -13.37 -13.98
C GLY A 136 5.35 -14.32 -15.10
N MET A 137 4.06 -14.61 -15.20
CA MET A 137 3.49 -15.42 -16.29
C MET A 137 3.57 -14.68 -17.64
N GLY A 138 3.72 -15.43 -18.74
CA GLY A 138 3.84 -14.89 -20.10
C GLY A 138 4.87 -15.67 -20.94
N SER A 139 4.84 -15.48 -22.26
CA SER A 139 5.70 -16.21 -23.20
C SER A 139 6.71 -15.35 -23.95
N LEU A 140 6.40 -14.07 -24.25
CA LEU A 140 7.29 -13.18 -24.99
C LEU A 140 8.26 -12.45 -24.06
N TYR A 141 7.81 -11.36 -23.42
CA TYR A 141 8.58 -10.60 -22.42
C TYR A 141 7.86 -10.67 -21.09
N ARG A 142 8.33 -11.54 -20.21
CA ARG A 142 7.73 -11.76 -18.90
C ARG A 142 8.04 -10.58 -17.98
N SER A 143 7.01 -9.92 -17.44
CA SER A 143 7.20 -8.81 -16.49
C SER A 143 7.94 -9.29 -15.24
N GLN A 144 9.17 -8.83 -15.06
CA GLN A 144 9.97 -9.08 -13.86
C GLN A 144 9.96 -7.88 -12.90
N HIS A 145 9.56 -6.71 -13.36
CA HIS A 145 9.57 -5.51 -12.53
C HIS A 145 8.17 -4.93 -12.33
N GLU A 146 8.08 -4.09 -11.31
CA GLU A 146 7.06 -3.06 -11.13
C GLU A 146 7.77 -1.70 -11.01
N LEU A 147 7.00 -0.63 -11.16
CA LEU A 147 7.48 0.74 -11.07
C LEU A 147 6.91 1.39 -9.81
N VAL A 148 7.64 2.37 -9.29
CA VAL A 148 7.19 3.20 -8.17
C VAL A 148 7.42 4.65 -8.54
N CYS A 149 6.34 5.38 -8.78
CA CYS A 149 6.40 6.82 -8.98
C CYS A 149 6.65 7.47 -7.61
N VAL A 150 7.74 8.24 -7.50
CA VAL A 150 8.08 8.97 -6.29
C VAL A 150 7.80 10.45 -6.50
N PHE A 151 6.71 10.94 -5.94
CA PHE A 151 6.35 12.35 -5.99
C PHE A 151 6.68 13.04 -4.67
N LYS A 152 6.93 14.35 -4.74
CA LYS A 152 7.03 15.23 -3.57
C LYS A 152 5.80 16.13 -3.52
N ASN A 153 5.16 16.17 -2.35
CA ASN A 153 4.09 17.13 -2.08
C ASN A 153 4.67 18.30 -1.29
N GLY A 154 4.52 19.51 -1.81
CA GLY A 154 4.99 20.75 -1.20
C GLY A 154 6.47 21.08 -1.42
N LYS A 155 6.90 22.21 -0.84
CA LYS A 155 8.21 22.83 -1.06
C LYS A 155 9.20 22.55 0.08
N SER A 156 8.73 22.26 1.28
CA SER A 156 9.62 21.97 2.43
C SER A 156 10.59 20.82 2.14
N PRO A 157 11.78 20.79 2.77
CA PRO A 157 12.73 19.69 2.58
C PRO A 157 12.11 18.33 2.95
N HIS A 158 12.37 17.31 2.14
CA HIS A 158 12.00 15.93 2.48
C HIS A 158 13.09 15.28 3.33
N ILE A 159 12.72 14.26 4.11
CA ILE A 159 13.69 13.42 4.80
C ILE A 159 14.45 12.58 3.76
N ASN A 160 15.78 12.64 3.83
CA ASN A 160 16.67 11.81 3.02
C ASN A 160 17.70 11.17 3.96
N ASN A 161 17.49 9.90 4.30
CA ASN A 161 18.41 9.10 5.12
C ASN A 161 19.42 8.30 4.29
N ILE A 162 19.33 8.35 2.95
CA ILE A 162 20.29 7.70 2.05
C ILE A 162 21.62 8.44 2.14
N GLN A 163 21.60 9.78 2.00
CA GLN A 163 22.75 10.67 2.20
C GLN A 163 24.04 10.16 1.51
N LEU A 164 23.93 9.71 0.26
CA LEU A 164 25.04 9.11 -0.51
C LEU A 164 25.73 7.93 0.18
N GLY A 165 25.03 7.23 1.06
CA GLY A 165 25.57 6.11 1.83
C GLY A 165 26.46 6.53 3.01
N SER A 166 26.52 7.81 3.37
CA SER A 166 27.38 8.32 4.46
C SER A 166 27.18 7.58 5.79
N ASN A 167 25.95 7.11 6.04
CA ASN A 167 25.57 6.38 7.26
C ASN A 167 25.37 4.88 6.99
N GLY A 168 26.02 4.32 5.96
CA GLY A 168 25.92 2.91 5.58
C GLY A 168 24.66 2.54 4.81
N ARG A 169 23.80 3.51 4.46
CA ARG A 169 22.57 3.29 3.70
C ARG A 169 22.73 3.67 2.23
N TYR A 170 23.29 2.75 1.44
CA TYR A 170 23.38 2.92 -0.01
C TYR A 170 22.10 2.46 -0.71
N ARG A 171 21.51 3.32 -1.54
CA ARG A 171 20.29 3.04 -2.30
C ARG A 171 20.38 3.64 -3.70
N THR A 172 19.90 2.91 -4.69
CA THR A 172 19.69 3.39 -6.06
C THR A 172 18.20 3.39 -6.38
N ASN A 173 17.81 3.80 -7.59
CA ASN A 173 16.43 3.72 -8.06
C ASN A 173 16.05 2.32 -8.61
N VAL A 174 16.90 1.30 -8.47
CA VAL A 174 16.58 -0.09 -8.82
C VAL A 174 16.69 -0.97 -7.58
N TRP A 175 15.58 -1.58 -7.18
CA TRP A 175 15.46 -2.34 -5.95
C TRP A 175 15.26 -3.83 -6.25
N ALA A 176 16.33 -4.61 -6.16
CA ALA A 176 16.26 -6.06 -6.32
C ALA A 176 15.74 -6.70 -5.02
N VAL A 177 14.43 -6.95 -4.95
CA VAL A 177 13.78 -7.64 -3.84
C VAL A 177 12.90 -8.73 -4.40
N LYS A 178 13.17 -9.99 -4.03
CA LYS A 178 12.41 -11.13 -4.54
C LYS A 178 10.91 -10.96 -4.30
N GLY A 179 10.12 -11.16 -5.36
CA GLY A 179 8.66 -11.22 -5.27
C GLY A 179 8.18 -12.31 -4.30
N MET A 180 6.96 -12.13 -3.76
CA MET A 180 6.34 -13.18 -2.96
C MET A 180 5.89 -14.30 -3.90
N ASN A 181 6.42 -15.52 -3.71
CA ASN A 181 6.04 -16.69 -4.51
C ASN A 181 5.38 -17.74 -3.61
N ALA A 182 4.32 -18.38 -4.10
CA ALA A 182 3.48 -19.34 -3.37
C ALA A 182 4.17 -20.66 -2.97
N GLN A 183 5.49 -20.77 -3.07
CA GLN A 183 6.25 -21.98 -2.65
C GLN A 183 6.55 -21.99 -1.14
N ASN A 184 6.60 -20.83 -0.47
CA ASN A 184 6.82 -20.77 0.97
C ASN A 184 5.48 -20.95 1.72
N LYS A 185 5.43 -21.83 2.74
CA LYS A 185 4.23 -22.16 3.51
C LYS A 185 3.60 -20.94 4.20
N GLN A 186 4.40 -20.02 4.75
CA GLN A 186 3.90 -18.77 5.34
C GLN A 186 3.31 -17.83 4.27
N VAL A 187 3.91 -17.84 3.08
CA VAL A 187 3.47 -17.05 1.93
C VAL A 187 2.19 -17.65 1.31
N LYS A 188 1.99 -18.98 1.34
CA LYS A 188 0.73 -19.62 0.95
C LYS A 188 -0.45 -19.17 1.79
N GLU A 189 -0.29 -19.07 3.12
CA GLU A 189 -1.36 -18.57 4.00
C GLU A 189 -1.67 -17.09 3.75
N LEU A 190 -0.66 -16.27 3.44
CA LEU A 190 -0.88 -14.88 3.02
C LEU A 190 -1.56 -14.79 1.67
N PHE A 191 -1.19 -15.65 0.72
CA PHE A 191 -1.83 -15.70 -0.59
C PHE A 191 -3.28 -16.13 -0.48
N LYS A 192 -3.65 -17.06 0.41
CA LYS A 192 -5.08 -17.35 0.66
C LYS A 192 -5.87 -16.11 1.09
N LEU A 193 -5.22 -15.15 1.75
CA LEU A 193 -5.85 -13.94 2.28
C LEU A 193 -5.84 -12.76 1.30
N HIS A 194 -4.87 -12.66 0.39
CA HIS A 194 -4.80 -11.58 -0.60
C HIS A 194 -3.99 -11.99 -1.86
N PRO A 195 -4.47 -11.66 -3.08
CA PRO A 195 -3.83 -12.09 -4.33
C PRO A 195 -2.45 -11.44 -4.58
N THR A 196 -2.22 -10.22 -4.10
CA THR A 196 -0.98 -9.46 -4.33
C THR A 196 -0.37 -9.01 -3.01
N VAL A 197 0.74 -9.63 -2.61
CA VAL A 197 1.42 -9.30 -1.34
C VAL A 197 2.77 -8.66 -1.65
N LYS A 198 2.93 -7.38 -1.31
CA LYS A 198 4.23 -6.71 -1.40
C LYS A 198 5.20 -7.26 -0.34
N PRO A 199 6.50 -7.45 -0.65
CA PRO A 199 7.49 -7.84 0.35
C PRO A 199 7.62 -6.79 1.45
N VAL A 200 7.46 -7.19 2.71
CA VAL A 200 7.62 -6.29 3.87
C VAL A 200 9.01 -5.66 3.89
N SER A 201 10.05 -6.38 3.48
CA SER A 201 11.43 -5.86 3.43
C SER A 201 11.58 -4.67 2.47
N LEU A 202 10.91 -4.72 1.31
CA LEU A 202 10.91 -3.62 0.36
C LEU A 202 10.29 -2.35 0.98
N LEU A 203 9.12 -2.51 1.59
CA LEU A 203 8.43 -1.38 2.23
C LEU A 203 9.19 -0.86 3.45
N SER A 204 9.80 -1.74 4.25
CA SER A 204 10.67 -1.35 5.36
C SER A 204 11.87 -0.54 4.89
N ASP A 205 12.47 -0.91 3.75
CA ASP A 205 13.57 -0.13 3.18
C ASP A 205 13.13 1.27 2.77
N ILE A 206 12.01 1.41 2.07
CA ILE A 206 11.44 2.71 1.68
C ILE A 206 11.20 3.58 2.93
N LEU A 207 10.62 3.01 3.99
CA LEU A 207 10.41 3.72 5.25
C LEU A 207 11.72 4.19 5.88
N LEU A 208 12.76 3.38 5.85
CA LEU A 208 14.07 3.75 6.38
C LEU A 208 14.79 4.79 5.51
N ASP A 209 14.51 4.82 4.21
CA ASP A 209 15.10 5.78 3.25
C ASP A 209 14.63 7.22 3.49
N ALA A 210 13.35 7.41 3.85
CA ALA A 210 12.69 8.72 3.82
C ALA A 210 11.75 9.04 5.00
N SER A 211 11.91 8.38 6.15
CA SER A 211 11.14 8.72 7.35
C SER A 211 11.92 8.49 8.64
N SER A 212 11.40 8.96 9.77
CA SER A 212 11.96 8.76 11.10
C SER A 212 11.13 7.76 11.92
N PRO A 213 11.69 7.11 12.95
CA PRO A 213 10.89 6.40 13.94
C PRO A 213 9.79 7.32 14.51
N GLY A 214 8.59 6.79 14.65
CA GLY A 214 7.41 7.55 15.07
C GLY A 214 6.65 8.24 13.94
N SER A 215 7.24 8.38 12.74
CA SER A 215 6.59 9.03 11.60
C SER A 215 5.27 8.35 11.22
N ILE A 216 4.32 9.16 10.77
CA ILE A 216 3.03 8.68 10.28
C ILE A 216 3.14 8.28 8.81
N VAL A 217 2.77 7.03 8.53
CA VAL A 217 2.76 6.40 7.21
C VAL A 217 1.32 6.16 6.80
N LEU A 218 0.92 6.70 5.65
CA LEU A 218 -0.42 6.49 5.10
C LEU A 218 -0.36 5.58 3.87
N ASP A 219 -1.30 4.64 3.83
CA ASP A 219 -1.54 3.73 2.72
C ASP A 219 -3.06 3.61 2.56
N CYS A 220 -3.58 4.10 1.43
CA CYS A 220 -5.01 4.11 1.18
C CYS A 220 -5.53 2.85 0.47
N PHE A 221 -4.64 1.88 0.20
CA PHE A 221 -4.97 0.59 -0.38
C PHE A 221 -4.32 -0.52 0.46
N GLY A 222 -4.81 -0.68 1.69
CA GLY A 222 -4.18 -1.49 2.73
C GLY A 222 -3.95 -2.96 2.35
N GLY A 223 -4.83 -3.55 1.52
CA GLY A 223 -4.73 -4.89 0.94
C GLY A 223 -4.33 -5.95 1.96
N SER A 224 -3.17 -6.56 1.77
CA SER A 224 -2.62 -7.60 2.66
C SER A 224 -2.05 -7.09 4.00
N GLY A 225 -2.04 -5.78 4.25
CA GLY A 225 -1.48 -5.15 5.45
C GLY A 225 0.04 -5.07 5.48
N SER A 226 0.72 -5.23 4.34
CA SER A 226 2.18 -5.28 4.29
C SER A 226 2.83 -3.97 4.77
N THR A 227 2.23 -2.82 4.48
CA THR A 227 2.68 -1.51 4.97
C THR A 227 2.60 -1.42 6.50
N LEU A 228 1.51 -1.89 7.11
CA LEU A 228 1.37 -1.90 8.57
C LEU A 228 2.43 -2.78 9.23
N ILE A 229 2.70 -3.97 8.68
CA ILE A 229 3.75 -4.86 9.20
C ILE A 229 5.14 -4.23 9.05
N ALA A 230 5.40 -3.53 7.93
CA ALA A 230 6.65 -2.79 7.74
C ALA A 230 6.79 -1.66 8.76
N CYS A 231 5.71 -0.91 9.04
CA CYS A 231 5.68 0.13 10.04
C CYS A 231 5.93 -0.40 11.45
N GLU A 232 5.30 -1.53 11.82
CA GLU A 232 5.51 -2.14 13.13
C GLU A 232 6.99 -2.48 13.34
N LYS A 233 7.60 -3.19 12.39
CA LYS A 233 9.01 -3.59 12.44
C LYS A 233 9.98 -2.42 12.45
N THR A 234 9.62 -1.32 11.80
CA THR A 234 10.46 -0.12 11.69
C THR A 234 10.08 0.96 12.71
N LYS A 235 9.16 0.70 13.65
CA LYS A 235 8.71 1.66 14.66
C LYS A 235 8.06 2.94 14.09
N ARG A 236 7.38 2.85 12.95
CA ARG A 236 6.52 3.91 12.39
C ARG A 236 5.05 3.66 12.77
N LYS A 237 4.18 4.66 12.56
CA LYS A 237 2.73 4.56 12.83
C LYS A 237 1.99 4.45 11.50
N ALA A 238 1.30 3.33 11.28
CA ALA A 238 0.53 3.12 10.05
C ALA A 238 -0.88 3.70 10.19
N ARG A 239 -1.37 4.26 9.09
CA ARG A 239 -2.74 4.72 8.88
C ARG A 239 -3.19 4.05 7.58
N LEU A 240 -4.06 3.05 7.69
CA LEU A 240 -4.52 2.27 6.55
C LEU A 240 -5.99 2.60 6.23
N ILE A 241 -6.31 2.71 4.94
CA ILE A 241 -7.68 2.58 4.42
C ILE A 241 -7.74 1.29 3.62
N GLU A 242 -8.80 0.50 3.81
CA GLU A 242 -9.08 -0.69 3.00
C GLU A 242 -10.59 -0.83 2.76
N LEU A 243 -10.99 -1.01 1.50
CA LEU A 243 -12.39 -1.04 1.09
C LEU A 243 -13.04 -2.41 1.33
N ASP A 244 -12.27 -3.49 1.27
CA ASP A 244 -12.75 -4.84 1.49
C ASP A 244 -12.68 -5.22 2.98
N GLN A 245 -13.84 -5.53 3.55
CA GLN A 245 -13.97 -6.00 4.92
C GLN A 245 -13.16 -7.28 5.17
N GLN A 246 -13.06 -8.18 4.19
CA GLN A 246 -12.26 -9.40 4.33
C GLN A 246 -10.77 -9.08 4.38
N TYR A 247 -10.31 -8.11 3.58
CA TYR A 247 -8.92 -7.64 3.65
C TYR A 247 -8.66 -6.86 4.94
N CYS A 248 -9.61 -6.08 5.45
CA CYS A 248 -9.51 -5.48 6.79
C CYS A 248 -9.32 -6.56 7.87
N ASN A 249 -10.13 -7.61 7.86
CA ASN A 249 -9.99 -8.74 8.79
C ASN A 249 -8.62 -9.45 8.62
N ALA A 250 -8.12 -9.60 7.38
CA ALA A 250 -6.80 -10.16 7.12
C ALA A 250 -5.67 -9.30 7.69
N ILE A 251 -5.76 -7.97 7.56
CA ILE A 251 -4.82 -7.00 8.15
C ILE A 251 -4.80 -7.15 9.67
N ILE A 252 -5.98 -7.15 10.30
CA ILE A 252 -6.14 -7.32 11.76
C ILE A 252 -5.49 -8.63 12.21
N TYR A 253 -5.89 -9.75 11.62
CA TYR A 253 -5.36 -11.08 11.94
C TYR A 253 -3.83 -11.12 11.80
N ARG A 254 -3.29 -10.57 10.70
CA ARG A 254 -1.86 -10.59 10.42
C ARG A 254 -1.06 -9.80 11.45
N TRP A 255 -1.57 -8.65 11.91
CA TRP A 255 -0.94 -7.87 12.96
C TRP A 255 -1.04 -8.55 14.32
N GLU A 256 -2.23 -9.01 14.73
CA GLU A 256 -2.41 -9.71 16.02
C GLU A 256 -1.49 -10.94 16.12
N LYS A 257 -1.36 -11.70 15.03
CA LYS A 257 -0.47 -12.86 14.97
C LYS A 257 1.00 -12.48 15.10
N LEU A 258 1.41 -11.33 14.55
CA LEU A 258 2.78 -10.86 14.63
C LEU A 258 3.13 -10.35 16.04
N THR A 259 2.23 -9.63 16.68
CA THR A 259 2.51 -8.90 17.92
C THR A 259 2.04 -9.61 19.18
N GLY A 260 1.07 -10.53 19.06
CA GLY A 260 0.37 -11.14 20.19
C GLY A 260 -0.66 -10.21 20.85
N CYS A 261 -0.79 -8.96 20.39
CA CYS A 261 -1.77 -8.00 20.88
C CYS A 261 -3.14 -8.20 20.22
N LYS A 262 -4.16 -7.53 20.74
CA LYS A 262 -5.53 -7.53 20.20
C LYS A 262 -5.90 -6.19 19.60
N ALA A 263 -6.56 -6.23 18.45
CA ALA A 263 -7.09 -5.03 17.82
C ALA A 263 -8.38 -4.62 18.52
N GLU A 264 -8.58 -3.31 18.63
CA GLU A 264 -9.73 -2.73 19.31
C GLU A 264 -10.57 -1.94 18.31
N LEU A 265 -11.86 -2.27 18.20
CA LEU A 265 -12.80 -1.45 17.46
C LEU A 265 -13.01 -0.14 18.24
N LYS A 266 -12.61 0.98 17.67
CA LYS A 266 -12.75 2.29 18.31
C LYS A 266 -14.13 2.87 18.10
N MET A 267 -14.61 2.84 16.86
CA MET A 267 -15.89 3.43 16.47
C MET A 267 -16.31 2.92 15.09
N ASN A 268 -17.62 2.88 14.84
CA ASN A 268 -18.16 2.88 13.49
C ASN A 268 -18.66 4.30 13.18
N PHE A 269 -18.05 4.98 12.21
CA PHE A 269 -18.30 6.43 12.00
C PHE A 269 -19.68 6.73 11.40
N TRP A 270 -20.39 5.73 10.87
CA TRP A 270 -21.61 5.93 10.09
C TRP A 270 -22.64 4.82 10.34
N GLY A 271 -22.59 4.20 11.52
CA GLY A 271 -23.45 3.09 11.95
C GLY A 271 -24.24 3.40 13.21
#